data_AF-A0A7S2XR46-F1
#
_entry.id   AF-A0A7S2XR46-F1
#
_cell.length_a   1.000
_cell.length_b   1.000
_cell.length_c   1.000
_cell.angle_alpha   90.00
_cell.angle_beta   90.00
_cell.angle_gamma   90.00
#
_symmetry.space_group_name_H-M   'P 1'
#
loop_
_entity.id
_entity.type
_entity.pdbx_description
1 polymer ?
#
loop_
_entity_poly.entity_id
_entity_poly.type
_entity_poly.pdbx_seq_one_letter_code
_entity_poly.pdbx_strand_id
1 'polypeptide(L)'
;ATSIVICEGEYDAMAVYQATGKPAVSLPNGCRSLPVEVLPILEKFEEIYLWMDSDGPGQEGAEMFSKKIGLDRCLIVPTFGGCKDANEALLQNQDLNAMLEAAKVMPHESILQFDEIRSQVLHEIFHPDKYVGVPVPSLPSFTKLIKGFRRGEMTVLTGPTGSGKTTFLGQLSLDFADQGVNTLWGSFEIKNTRLMHKLLQQFSREPLPMGKPELQPKLELLADRFAAL
;
A
#
# COMPACT_ATOMS: atom_id res chain seq x y z
N ALA A 1 -23.81 -31.64 12.37
CA ALA A 1 -22.85 -30.67 12.91
C ALA A 1 -23.12 -29.32 12.26
N THR A 2 -23.01 -28.22 13.01
CA THR A 2 -23.19 -26.84 12.50
C THR A 2 -21.91 -26.27 11.89
N SER A 3 -20.76 -26.85 12.23
CA SER A 3 -19.44 -26.45 11.73
C SER A 3 -18.70 -27.58 11.02
N ILE A 4 -17.74 -27.22 10.17
CA ILE A 4 -16.84 -28.15 9.47
C ILE A 4 -15.42 -27.60 9.42
N VAL A 5 -14.41 -28.49 9.44
CA VAL A 5 -13.00 -28.14 9.22
C VAL A 5 -12.61 -28.52 7.80
N ILE A 6 -12.01 -27.60 7.06
CA ILE A 6 -11.46 -27.81 5.72
C ILE A 6 -9.95 -27.76 5.84
N CYS A 7 -9.29 -28.85 5.47
CA CYS A 7 -7.84 -28.98 5.48
C CYS A 7 -7.27 -29.02 4.06
N GLU A 8 -5.97 -28.77 3.92
CA GLU A 8 -5.29 -28.86 2.63
C GLU A 8 -5.18 -30.30 2.13
N GLY A 9 -4.69 -31.22 2.97
CA GLY A 9 -4.49 -32.63 2.64
C GLY A 9 -5.42 -33.61 3.35
N GLU A 10 -5.50 -34.84 2.83
CA GLU A 10 -6.32 -35.93 3.40
C GLU A 10 -5.84 -36.35 4.79
N TYR A 11 -4.52 -36.38 5.01
CA TYR A 11 -3.94 -36.73 6.31
C TYR A 11 -4.30 -35.72 7.40
N ASP A 12 -4.37 -34.44 7.04
CA ASP A 12 -4.79 -33.38 7.97
C ASP A 12 -6.25 -33.56 8.38
N ALA A 13 -7.13 -33.82 7.41
CA ALA A 13 -8.54 -34.08 7.70
C ALA A 13 -8.71 -35.30 8.62
N MET A 14 -7.94 -36.37 8.39
CA MET A 14 -7.92 -37.53 9.28
C MET A 14 -7.39 -37.19 10.68
N ALA A 15 -6.31 -36.42 10.76
CA ALA A 15 -5.70 -36.01 12.02
C ALA A 15 -6.64 -35.14 12.87
N VAL A 16 -7.31 -34.17 12.24
CA VAL A 16 -8.33 -33.33 12.89
C VAL A 16 -9.47 -34.19 13.44
N TYR A 17 -10.02 -35.09 12.61
CA TYR A 17 -11.12 -35.95 13.05
C TYR A 17 -10.69 -36.86 14.21
N GLN A 18 -9.51 -37.46 14.13
CA GLN A 18 -8.96 -38.34 15.16
C GLN A 18 -8.76 -37.61 16.49
N ALA A 19 -8.24 -36.39 16.47
CA ALA A 19 -7.91 -35.65 17.68
C ALA A 19 -9.09 -34.91 18.31
N THR A 20 -10.04 -34.43 17.50
CA THR A 20 -11.07 -33.48 17.93
C THR A 20 -12.50 -34.03 17.80
N GLY A 21 -12.70 -35.08 17.00
CA GLY A 21 -14.02 -35.60 16.65
C GLY A 21 -14.87 -34.65 15.78
N LYS A 22 -14.36 -33.48 15.39
CA LYS A 22 -15.08 -32.55 14.51
C LYS A 22 -15.08 -33.07 13.07
N PRO A 23 -16.19 -32.90 12.31
CA PRO A 23 -16.20 -33.22 10.89
C PRO A 23 -15.12 -32.43 10.16
N ALA A 24 -14.25 -33.15 9.45
CA ALA A 24 -13.15 -32.58 8.69
C ALA A 24 -13.14 -33.17 7.28
N VAL A 25 -12.80 -32.33 6.30
CA VAL A 25 -12.66 -32.70 4.89
C VAL A 25 -11.39 -32.08 4.33
N SER A 26 -10.79 -32.72 3.32
CA SER A 26 -9.67 -32.15 2.58
C SER A 26 -10.14 -31.49 1.29
N LEU A 27 -9.34 -30.55 0.78
CA LEU A 27 -9.56 -29.96 -0.53
C LEU A 27 -9.12 -30.92 -1.64
N PRO A 28 -9.91 -31.08 -2.71
CA PRO A 28 -9.59 -32.04 -3.77
C PRO A 28 -8.34 -31.67 -4.57
N ASN A 29 -7.95 -30.40 -4.57
CA ASN A 29 -6.81 -29.86 -5.33
C ASN A 29 -5.85 -29.04 -4.44
N GLY A 30 -5.82 -29.33 -3.13
CA GLY A 30 -5.03 -28.58 -2.15
C GLY A 30 -5.35 -27.08 -2.10
N CYS A 31 -4.36 -26.25 -1.75
CA CYS A 31 -4.51 -24.80 -1.55
C CYS A 31 -4.80 -23.95 -2.80
N ARG A 32 -4.72 -24.52 -4.02
CA ARG A 32 -4.76 -23.72 -5.26
C ARG A 32 -6.15 -23.50 -5.84
N SER A 33 -7.11 -24.37 -5.55
CA SER A 33 -8.46 -24.22 -6.10
C SER A 33 -9.51 -24.87 -5.22
N LEU A 34 -10.54 -24.09 -4.90
CA LEU A 34 -11.81 -24.57 -4.36
C LEU A 34 -12.80 -24.73 -5.53
N PRO A 35 -13.21 -25.95 -5.89
CA PRO A 35 -14.19 -26.18 -6.96
C PRO A 35 -15.52 -25.49 -6.66
N VAL A 36 -16.17 -24.94 -7.68
CA VAL A 36 -17.43 -24.20 -7.48
C VAL A 36 -18.56 -25.16 -7.05
N GLU A 37 -18.47 -26.41 -7.48
CA GLU A 37 -19.42 -27.49 -7.23
C GLU A 37 -19.51 -27.86 -5.74
N VAL A 38 -18.48 -27.57 -4.95
CA VAL A 38 -18.49 -27.85 -3.50
C VAL A 38 -19.12 -26.71 -2.68
N LEU A 39 -19.25 -25.50 -3.24
CA LEU A 39 -19.79 -24.34 -2.51
C LEU A 39 -21.21 -24.59 -1.97
N PRO A 40 -22.17 -25.16 -2.72
CA PRO A 40 -23.51 -25.45 -2.19
C PRO A 40 -23.53 -26.47 -1.04
N ILE A 41 -22.48 -27.30 -0.94
CA ILE A 41 -22.31 -28.24 0.16
C ILE A 41 -21.84 -27.49 1.41
N LEU A 42 -20.91 -26.55 1.24
CA LEU A 42 -20.36 -25.72 2.32
C LEU A 42 -21.38 -24.71 2.86
N GLU A 43 -22.32 -24.24 2.04
CA GLU A 43 -23.37 -23.29 2.44
C GLU A 43 -24.24 -23.75 3.61
N LYS A 44 -24.32 -25.07 3.85
CA LYS A 44 -25.10 -25.67 4.94
C LYS A 44 -24.49 -25.46 6.33
N PHE A 45 -23.21 -25.07 6.40
CA PHE A 45 -22.50 -24.85 7.64
C PHE A 45 -22.52 -23.37 8.02
N GLU A 46 -22.70 -23.12 9.31
CA GLU A 46 -22.69 -21.77 9.88
C GLU A 46 -21.26 -21.28 10.10
N GLU A 47 -20.36 -22.19 10.50
CA GLU A 47 -18.94 -21.92 10.74
C GLU A 47 -18.06 -22.89 9.95
N ILE A 48 -17.04 -22.36 9.29
CA ILE A 48 -16.09 -23.11 8.49
C ILE A 48 -14.68 -22.77 8.97
N TYR A 49 -14.00 -23.77 9.53
CA TYR A 49 -12.62 -23.65 9.97
C TYR A 49 -11.71 -23.98 8.77
N LEU A 50 -10.89 -23.04 8.35
CA LEU A 50 -9.89 -23.24 7.31
C LEU A 50 -8.55 -23.52 7.99
N TRP A 51 -8.10 -24.78 7.89
CA TRP A 51 -6.83 -25.25 8.46
C TRP A 51 -5.88 -25.64 7.32
N MET A 52 -5.31 -24.62 6.70
CA MET A 52 -4.37 -24.76 5.59
C MET A 52 -2.94 -24.88 6.11
N ASP A 53 -2.00 -25.25 5.24
CA ASP A 53 -0.59 -25.26 5.57
C ASP A 53 -0.11 -23.86 6.00
N SER A 54 0.82 -23.82 6.95
CA SER A 54 1.38 -22.57 7.47
C SER A 54 2.41 -21.91 6.54
N ASP A 55 2.39 -22.25 5.24
CA ASP A 55 3.25 -21.67 4.21
C ASP A 55 2.51 -20.60 3.39
N GLY A 56 3.25 -19.87 2.55
CA GLY A 56 2.68 -18.78 1.74
C GLY A 56 1.49 -19.25 0.88
N PRO A 57 1.61 -20.32 0.07
CA PRO A 57 0.51 -20.87 -0.71
C PRO A 57 -0.71 -21.29 0.12
N GLY A 58 -0.51 -21.92 1.28
CA GLY A 58 -1.59 -22.30 2.18
C GLY A 58 -2.38 -21.09 2.71
N GLN A 59 -1.66 -20.04 3.13
CA GLN A 59 -2.27 -18.79 3.61
C GLN A 59 -3.03 -18.04 2.51
N GLU A 60 -2.45 -17.91 1.32
CA GLU A 60 -3.10 -17.32 0.15
C GLU A 60 -4.36 -18.10 -0.25
N GLY A 61 -4.29 -19.44 -0.18
CA GLY A 61 -5.43 -20.33 -0.39
C GLY A 61 -6.56 -20.07 0.62
N ALA A 62 -6.24 -20.02 1.91
CA ALA A 62 -7.20 -19.74 2.99
C ALA A 62 -7.92 -18.40 2.78
N GLU A 63 -7.18 -17.36 2.38
CA GLU A 63 -7.73 -16.05 2.08
C GLU A 63 -8.66 -16.08 0.86
N MET A 64 -8.23 -16.72 -0.24
CA MET A 64 -9.06 -16.85 -1.45
C MET A 64 -10.35 -17.62 -1.18
N PHE A 65 -10.28 -18.68 -0.38
CA PHE A 65 -11.44 -19.52 -0.06
C PHE A 65 -12.40 -18.80 0.87
N SER A 66 -11.90 -18.06 1.86
CA SER A 66 -12.77 -17.27 2.74
C SER A 66 -13.56 -16.21 1.96
N LYS A 67 -12.98 -15.59 0.94
CA LYS A 67 -13.70 -14.67 0.03
C LYS A 67 -14.80 -15.36 -0.78
N LYS A 68 -14.63 -16.63 -1.17
CA LYS A 68 -15.64 -17.40 -1.93
C LYS A 68 -16.76 -17.95 -1.06
N ILE A 69 -16.43 -18.39 0.15
CA ILE A 69 -17.36 -19.04 1.08
C ILE A 69 -18.15 -18.00 1.90
N GLY A 70 -17.51 -16.87 2.21
CA GLY A 70 -18.04 -15.79 3.04
C GLY A 70 -17.14 -15.54 4.25
N LEU A 71 -16.61 -14.33 4.36
CA LEU A 71 -15.63 -13.94 5.39
C LEU A 71 -16.17 -14.15 6.81
N ASP A 72 -17.43 -13.79 7.05
CA ASP A 72 -18.05 -13.82 8.38
C ASP A 72 -18.18 -15.23 8.96
N ARG A 73 -18.16 -16.26 8.10
CA ARG A 73 -18.31 -17.68 8.47
C ARG A 73 -16.98 -18.42 8.49
N CYS A 74 -15.91 -17.82 7.97
CA CYS A 74 -14.62 -18.49 7.83
C CYS A 74 -13.69 -18.09 8.99
N LEU A 75 -13.24 -19.10 9.74
CA LEU A 75 -12.24 -18.96 10.79
C LEU A 75 -10.93 -19.59 10.33
N ILE A 76 -9.83 -18.85 10.37
CA ILE A 76 -8.50 -19.41 10.09
C ILE A 76 -7.96 -20.02 11.36
N VAL A 77 -7.57 -21.29 11.26
CA VAL A 77 -6.94 -22.02 12.36
C VAL A 77 -5.44 -21.71 12.36
N PRO A 78 -4.88 -21.11 13.41
CA PRO A 78 -3.44 -20.94 13.53
C PRO A 78 -2.77 -22.26 13.89
N THR A 79 -1.61 -22.56 13.29
CA THR A 79 -0.71 -23.61 13.78
C THR A 79 0.33 -23.01 14.73
N PHE A 80 0.50 -23.65 15.89
CA PHE A 80 1.51 -23.29 16.89
C PHE A 80 2.63 -24.35 16.94
N GLY A 81 3.70 -24.06 17.68
CA GLY A 81 4.76 -25.04 17.94
C GLY A 81 5.69 -25.32 16.75
N GLY A 82 5.61 -24.52 15.68
CA GLY A 82 6.41 -24.72 14.47
C GLY A 82 5.89 -25.82 13.54
N CYS A 83 4.67 -26.32 13.78
CA CYS A 83 4.01 -27.29 12.91
C CYS A 83 3.52 -26.63 11.63
N LYS A 84 3.66 -27.34 10.51
CA LYS A 84 3.19 -26.88 9.20
C LYS A 84 1.68 -27.04 9.05
N ASP A 85 1.15 -28.18 9.45
CA ASP A 85 -0.21 -28.62 9.17
C ASP A 85 -0.82 -29.37 10.38
N ALA A 86 -2.06 -29.84 10.25
CA ALA A 86 -2.76 -30.50 11.35
C ALA A 86 -2.19 -31.89 11.65
N ASN A 87 -1.72 -32.61 10.63
CA ASN A 87 -1.09 -33.92 10.81
C ASN A 87 0.23 -33.81 11.57
N GLU A 88 1.09 -32.86 11.23
CA GLU A 88 2.33 -32.59 11.94
C GLU A 88 2.06 -32.15 13.39
N ALA A 89 1.05 -31.29 13.61
CA ALA A 89 0.64 -30.91 14.96
C ALA A 89 0.23 -32.14 15.80
N LEU A 90 -0.49 -33.09 15.20
CA LEU A 90 -0.88 -34.33 15.87
C LEU A 90 0.34 -35.22 16.18
N LEU A 91 1.24 -35.39 15.22
CA LEU A 91 2.48 -36.17 15.39
C LEU A 91 3.38 -35.59 16.47
N GLN A 92 3.39 -34.27 16.62
CA GLN A 92 4.12 -33.56 17.66
C GLN A 92 3.38 -33.50 19.02
N ASN A 93 2.24 -34.19 19.17
CA ASN A 93 1.39 -34.19 20.37
C ASN A 93 0.92 -32.78 20.79
N GLN A 94 0.69 -31.89 19.82
CA GLN A 94 0.06 -30.61 20.08
C GLN A 94 -1.44 -30.76 20.34
N ASP A 95 -2.04 -29.78 21.01
CA ASP A 95 -3.48 -29.75 21.25
C ASP A 95 -4.24 -29.11 20.07
N LEU A 96 -4.79 -29.95 19.20
CA LEU A 96 -5.56 -29.51 18.04
C LEU A 96 -6.89 -28.83 18.44
N ASN A 97 -7.47 -29.15 19.61
CA ASN A 97 -8.67 -28.44 20.08
C ASN A 97 -8.33 -27.00 20.46
N ALA A 98 -7.20 -26.78 21.14
CA ALA A 98 -6.73 -25.44 21.47
C ALA A 98 -6.45 -24.59 20.21
N MET A 99 -5.94 -25.20 19.14
CA MET A 99 -5.75 -24.49 17.85
C MET A 99 -7.09 -24.08 17.22
N LEU A 100 -8.09 -24.97 17.22
CA LEU A 100 -9.44 -24.65 16.75
C LEU A 100 -10.12 -23.56 17.59
N GLU A 101 -9.94 -23.58 18.91
CA GLU A 101 -10.45 -22.52 19.80
C GLU A 101 -9.75 -21.18 19.57
N ALA A 102 -8.49 -21.20 19.15
CA ALA A 102 -7.72 -20.01 18.80
C ALA A 102 -8.00 -19.50 17.37
N ALA A 103 -8.86 -20.17 16.60
CA ALA A 103 -9.20 -19.77 15.25
C ALA A 103 -9.88 -18.39 15.24
N LYS A 104 -9.52 -17.56 14.25
CA LYS A 104 -10.02 -16.18 14.14
C LYS A 104 -10.63 -15.94 12.79
N VAL A 105 -11.66 -15.11 12.77
CA VAL A 105 -12.24 -14.59 11.52
C VAL A 105 -11.14 -13.89 10.73
N MET A 106 -11.13 -14.09 9.41
CA MET A 106 -10.24 -13.34 8.53
C MET A 106 -10.51 -11.84 8.67
N PRO A 107 -9.52 -11.02 9.07
CA PRO A 107 -9.71 -9.59 9.04
C PRO A 107 -9.96 -9.17 7.59
N HIS A 108 -11.02 -8.40 7.36
CA HIS A 108 -11.30 -7.85 6.05
C HIS A 108 -10.20 -6.84 5.69
N GLU A 109 -9.58 -6.94 4.50
CA GLU A 109 -8.47 -6.06 4.08
C GLU A 109 -8.77 -4.56 4.25
N SER A 110 -10.04 -4.16 4.11
CA SER A 110 -10.48 -2.77 4.29
C SER A 110 -10.84 -2.35 5.72
N ILE A 111 -10.72 -3.23 6.71
CA ILE A 111 -11.02 -2.92 8.12
C ILE A 111 -9.69 -2.88 8.89
N LEU A 112 -9.30 -1.67 9.25
CA LEU A 112 -8.10 -1.38 10.04
C LEU A 112 -8.51 -1.11 11.48
N GLN A 113 -7.95 -1.85 12.44
CA GLN A 113 -8.16 -1.61 13.86
C GLN A 113 -7.09 -0.63 14.40
N PHE A 114 -7.46 0.17 15.39
CA PHE A 114 -6.53 1.15 15.96
C PHE A 114 -5.28 0.49 16.55
N ASP A 115 -5.41 -0.67 17.19
CA ASP A 115 -4.27 -1.37 17.80
C ASP A 115 -3.20 -1.77 16.77
N GLU A 116 -3.59 -2.00 15.51
CA GLU A 116 -2.68 -2.34 14.40
C GLU A 116 -1.84 -1.13 13.95
N ILE A 117 -2.38 0.09 14.06
CA ILE A 117 -1.69 1.34 13.67
C ILE A 117 -1.23 2.20 14.84
N ARG A 118 -1.52 1.80 16.07
CA ARG A 118 -1.26 2.60 17.28
C ARG A 118 0.18 3.08 17.37
N SER A 119 1.13 2.19 17.10
CA SER A 119 2.57 2.53 17.16
C SER A 119 2.95 3.58 16.12
N GLN A 120 2.41 3.49 14.90
CA GLN A 120 2.64 4.44 13.81
C GLN A 120 2.06 5.81 14.16
N VAL A 121 0.80 5.84 14.63
CA VAL A 121 0.12 7.08 15.06
C VAL A 121 0.89 7.75 16.20
N LEU A 122 1.31 7.00 17.21
CA LEU A 122 2.10 7.57 18.31
C LEU A 122 3.46 8.08 17.82
N HIS A 123 4.13 7.36 16.94
CA HIS A 123 5.39 7.81 16.34
C HIS A 123 5.22 9.13 15.57
N GLU A 124 4.12 9.29 14.80
CA GLU A 124 3.79 10.53 14.12
C GLU A 124 3.62 11.71 15.07
N ILE A 125 2.92 11.50 16.19
CA ILE A 125 2.69 12.53 17.20
C ILE A 125 3.99 12.94 17.90
N PHE A 126 4.87 11.98 18.22
CA PHE A 126 6.13 12.25 18.91
C PHE A 126 7.22 12.85 18.01
N HIS A 127 7.10 12.70 16.68
CA HIS A 127 8.11 13.17 15.72
C HIS A 127 7.51 14.07 14.63
N PRO A 128 6.86 15.19 14.98
CA PRO A 128 6.16 16.03 14.02
C PRO A 128 7.07 16.57 12.91
N ASP A 129 8.35 16.83 13.24
CA ASP A 129 9.34 17.35 12.28
C ASP A 129 9.62 16.39 11.11
N LYS A 130 9.43 15.08 11.32
CA LYS A 130 9.60 14.06 10.26
C LYS A 130 8.46 14.07 9.22
N TYR A 131 7.35 14.74 9.53
CA TYR A 131 6.13 14.78 8.71
C TYR A 131 5.82 16.21 8.21
N VAL A 132 6.79 17.13 8.31
CA VAL A 132 6.71 18.45 7.69
C VAL A 132 6.97 18.30 6.18
N GLY A 133 6.18 18.99 5.36
CA GLY A 133 6.32 18.95 3.92
C GLY A 133 7.57 19.69 3.42
N VAL A 134 7.96 19.43 2.17
CA VAL A 134 9.05 20.15 1.52
C VAL A 134 8.70 21.64 1.49
N PRO A 135 9.53 22.52 2.08
CA PRO A 135 9.24 23.94 2.11
C PRO A 135 9.43 24.57 0.73
N VAL A 136 8.83 25.75 0.55
CA VAL A 136 8.96 26.59 -0.65
C VAL A 136 9.75 27.85 -0.24
N PRO A 137 11.09 27.87 -0.41
CA PRO A 137 11.94 28.96 0.08
C PRO A 137 11.61 30.32 -0.52
N SER A 138 11.17 30.38 -1.77
CA SER A 138 10.76 31.63 -2.43
C SER A 138 9.48 32.23 -1.83
N LEU A 139 8.67 31.44 -1.11
CA LEU A 139 7.39 31.84 -0.54
C LEU A 139 7.29 31.43 0.95
N PRO A 140 8.05 32.07 1.86
CA PRO A 140 8.11 31.67 3.27
C PRO A 140 6.76 31.79 3.99
N SER A 141 5.97 32.83 3.68
CA SER A 141 4.62 33.01 4.23
C SER A 141 3.67 31.89 3.79
N PHE A 142 3.78 31.45 2.52
CA PHE A 142 2.99 30.34 2.00
C PHE A 142 3.38 29.03 2.69
N THR A 143 4.68 28.74 2.79
CA THR A 143 5.21 27.60 3.53
C THR A 143 4.73 27.57 4.98
N LYS A 144 4.69 28.72 5.67
CA LYS A 144 4.19 28.81 7.05
C LYS A 144 2.71 28.41 7.17
N LEU A 145 1.90 28.76 6.17
CA LEU A 145 0.47 28.46 6.12
C LEU A 145 0.20 26.98 5.85
N ILE A 146 0.83 26.41 4.82
CA ILE A 146 0.56 25.04 4.38
C ILE A 146 1.46 23.98 5.02
N LYS A 147 2.57 24.41 5.67
CA LYS A 147 3.64 23.56 6.23
C LYS A 147 4.41 22.76 5.18
N GLY A 148 4.57 23.32 3.98
CA GLY A 148 5.21 22.68 2.84
C GLY A 148 4.32 21.63 2.16
N PHE A 149 4.87 20.93 1.18
CA PHE A 149 4.17 19.87 0.44
C PHE A 149 4.57 18.48 0.96
N ARG A 150 3.62 17.70 1.46
CA ARG A 150 3.91 16.36 2.02
C ARG A 150 3.82 15.27 0.96
N ARG A 151 4.57 14.19 1.18
CA ARG A 151 4.48 12.98 0.34
C ARG A 151 3.12 12.31 0.56
N GLY A 152 2.53 11.79 -0.52
CA GLY A 152 1.21 11.15 -0.49
C GLY A 152 0.03 12.11 -0.59
N GLU A 153 0.25 13.43 -0.56
CA GLU A 153 -0.80 14.43 -0.78
C GLU A 153 -0.96 14.80 -2.26
N MET A 154 -2.17 15.16 -2.66
CA MET A 154 -2.47 15.74 -3.97
C MET A 154 -2.88 17.20 -3.79
N THR A 155 -2.10 18.13 -4.35
CA THR A 155 -2.45 19.55 -4.36
C THR A 155 -3.05 19.97 -5.69
N VAL A 156 -4.25 20.57 -5.65
CA VAL A 156 -4.95 21.08 -6.83
C VAL A 156 -4.85 22.60 -6.87
N LEU A 157 -4.21 23.14 -7.92
CA LEU A 157 -4.14 24.58 -8.17
C LEU A 157 -5.13 24.97 -9.28
N THR A 158 -6.10 25.83 -8.94
CA THR A 158 -7.15 26.29 -9.86
C THR A 158 -7.20 27.82 -9.95
N GLY A 159 -7.84 28.34 -11.00
CA GLY A 159 -7.97 29.76 -11.29
C GLY A 159 -8.16 30.03 -12.80
N PRO A 160 -8.58 31.25 -13.19
CA PRO A 160 -8.83 31.59 -14.59
C PRO A 160 -7.55 31.57 -15.44
N THR A 161 -7.70 31.50 -16.77
CA THR A 161 -6.57 31.62 -17.70
C THR A 161 -5.87 32.97 -17.49
N GLY A 162 -4.54 32.96 -17.50
CA GLY A 162 -3.74 34.17 -17.26
C GLY A 162 -3.57 34.55 -15.79
N SER A 163 -4.15 33.81 -14.83
CA SER A 163 -4.01 34.13 -13.39
C SER A 163 -2.65 33.77 -12.78
N GLY A 164 -1.68 33.35 -13.59
CA GLY A 164 -0.33 33.01 -13.12
C GLY A 164 -0.13 31.58 -12.60
N LYS A 165 -1.07 30.65 -12.78
CA LYS A 165 -0.94 29.25 -12.30
C LYS A 165 0.36 28.57 -12.72
N THR A 166 0.67 28.61 -14.02
CA THR A 166 1.91 28.02 -14.56
C THR A 166 3.15 28.71 -14.01
N THR A 167 3.11 30.03 -13.82
CA THR A 167 4.22 30.80 -13.25
C THR A 167 4.47 30.40 -11.79
N PHE A 168 3.40 30.24 -11.02
CA PHE A 168 3.46 29.77 -9.64
C PHE A 168 4.04 28.35 -9.55
N LEU A 169 3.49 27.40 -10.32
CA LEU A 169 4.02 26.03 -10.38
C LEU A 169 5.48 25.99 -10.85
N GLY A 170 5.85 26.87 -11.78
CA GLY A 170 7.23 27.02 -12.24
C GLY A 170 8.17 27.43 -11.12
N GLN A 171 7.77 28.41 -10.29
CA GLN A 171 8.57 28.81 -9.13
C GLN A 171 8.70 27.67 -8.11
N LEU A 172 7.60 26.98 -7.79
CA LEU A 172 7.64 25.82 -6.89
C LEU A 172 8.60 24.74 -7.41
N SER A 173 8.59 24.50 -8.72
CA SER A 173 9.44 23.48 -9.34
C SER A 173 10.92 23.81 -9.22
N LEU A 174 11.29 25.09 -9.39
CA LEU A 174 12.67 25.54 -9.19
C LEU A 174 13.09 25.39 -7.73
N ASP A 175 12.24 25.81 -6.81
CA ASP A 175 12.48 25.69 -5.37
C ASP A 175 12.68 24.23 -4.93
N PHE A 176 11.93 23.29 -5.52
CA PHE A 176 12.06 21.87 -5.24
C PHE A 176 13.31 21.27 -5.88
N ALA A 177 13.59 21.59 -7.15
CA ALA A 177 14.80 21.12 -7.82
C ALA A 177 16.07 21.61 -7.11
N ASP A 178 16.14 22.88 -6.68
CA ASP A 178 17.28 23.44 -5.94
C ASP A 178 17.50 22.77 -4.57
N GLN A 179 16.45 22.18 -3.99
CA GLN A 179 16.52 21.36 -2.76
C GLN A 179 16.84 19.88 -3.04
N GLY A 180 17.10 19.49 -4.30
CA GLY A 180 17.37 18.12 -4.71
C GLY A 180 16.13 17.23 -4.81
N VAL A 181 14.92 17.82 -4.88
CA VAL A 181 13.67 17.07 -5.06
C VAL A 181 13.41 16.85 -6.55
N ASN A 182 13.41 15.58 -6.96
CA ASN A 182 13.09 15.17 -8.32
C ASN A 182 11.72 15.71 -8.74
N THR A 183 11.72 16.58 -9.76
CA THR A 183 10.54 17.30 -10.22
C THR A 183 10.22 16.96 -11.67
N LEU A 184 9.02 16.42 -11.93
CA LEU A 184 8.56 16.03 -13.26
C LEU A 184 7.40 16.92 -13.72
N TRP A 185 7.46 17.39 -14.97
CA TRP A 185 6.38 18.15 -15.61
C TRP A 185 5.67 17.33 -16.68
N GLY A 186 4.37 17.10 -16.48
CA GLY A 186 3.44 16.67 -17.55
C GLY A 186 2.70 17.88 -18.11
N SER A 187 3.22 18.51 -19.18
CA SER A 187 2.56 19.67 -19.80
C SER A 187 1.76 19.26 -21.03
N PHE A 188 0.43 19.47 -20.98
CA PHE A 188 -0.49 19.14 -22.08
C PHE A 188 -1.03 20.37 -22.84
N GLU A 189 -0.74 21.58 -22.35
CA GLU A 189 -1.20 22.84 -22.96
C GLU A 189 -0.05 23.65 -23.57
N ILE A 190 1.13 23.64 -22.94
CA ILE A 190 2.26 24.50 -23.31
C ILE A 190 3.37 23.62 -23.91
N LYS A 191 3.89 24.01 -25.08
CA LYS A 191 5.07 23.35 -25.68
C LYS A 191 6.26 23.37 -24.73
N ASN A 192 7.00 22.26 -24.64
CA ASN A 192 8.14 22.10 -23.73
C ASN A 192 9.17 23.24 -23.85
N THR A 193 9.48 23.70 -25.06
CA THR A 193 10.42 24.82 -25.26
C THR A 193 9.94 26.13 -24.63
N ARG A 194 8.63 26.41 -24.66
CA ARG A 194 8.05 27.59 -24.01
C ARG A 194 8.01 27.44 -22.49
N LEU A 195 7.77 26.24 -21.99
CA LEU A 195 7.85 25.96 -20.55
C LEU A 195 9.27 26.15 -20.03
N MET A 196 10.26 25.53 -20.69
CA MET A 196 11.68 25.67 -20.32
C MET A 196 12.14 27.13 -20.39
N HIS A 197 11.72 27.88 -21.41
CA HIS A 197 12.01 29.32 -21.48
C HIS A 197 11.45 30.08 -20.27
N LYS A 198 10.22 29.77 -19.82
CA LYS A 198 9.63 30.40 -18.62
C LYS A 198 10.41 30.04 -17.35
N LEU A 199 10.75 28.76 -17.17
CA LEU A 199 11.53 28.31 -16.01
C LEU A 199 12.93 28.95 -15.99
N LEU A 200 13.62 29.00 -17.14
CA LEU A 200 14.91 29.66 -17.27
C LEU A 200 14.83 31.15 -16.95
N GLN A 201 13.76 31.83 -17.39
CA GLN A 201 13.49 33.22 -17.06
C GLN A 201 13.27 33.43 -15.54
N GLN A 202 12.55 32.54 -14.87
CA GLN A 202 12.36 32.59 -13.42
C GLN A 202 13.66 32.29 -12.66
N PHE A 203 14.42 31.29 -13.12
CA PHE A 203 15.71 30.92 -12.57
C PHE A 203 16.75 32.04 -12.68
N SER A 204 16.77 32.76 -13.80
CA SER A 204 17.65 33.92 -14.05
C SER A 204 17.50 35.02 -13.00
N ARG A 205 16.29 35.21 -12.45
CA ARG A 205 15.89 36.37 -11.60
C ARG A 205 16.06 37.75 -12.26
N GLU A 206 16.63 37.80 -13.46
CA GLU A 206 16.79 38.97 -14.33
C GLU A 206 16.17 38.72 -15.70
N PRO A 207 15.70 39.76 -16.42
CA PRO A 207 15.24 39.63 -17.80
C PRO A 207 16.28 38.94 -18.70
N LEU A 208 15.86 37.93 -19.47
CA LEU A 208 16.77 37.26 -20.40
C LEU A 208 17.23 38.22 -21.52
N PRO A 209 18.49 38.14 -21.98
CA PRO A 209 19.04 39.00 -23.01
C PRO A 209 18.54 38.60 -24.42
N MET A 210 17.25 38.86 -24.67
CA MET A 210 16.59 38.51 -25.93
C MET A 210 17.14 39.34 -27.10
N GLY A 211 17.58 38.67 -28.17
CA GLY A 211 18.02 39.32 -29.40
C GLY A 211 19.33 40.10 -29.27
N LYS A 212 20.17 39.77 -28.27
CA LYS A 212 21.49 40.37 -28.03
C LYS A 212 22.60 39.32 -28.24
N PRO A 213 23.10 39.12 -29.47
CA PRO A 213 24.11 38.10 -29.78
C PRO A 213 25.37 38.22 -28.92
N GLU A 214 25.76 39.44 -28.55
CA GLU A 214 26.92 39.73 -27.72
C GLU A 214 26.82 39.15 -26.29
N LEU A 215 25.61 38.78 -25.85
CA LEU A 215 25.37 38.18 -24.53
C LEU A 215 25.15 36.65 -24.59
N GLN A 216 25.35 36.02 -25.75
CA GLN A 216 25.21 34.56 -25.91
C GLN A 216 26.05 33.75 -24.91
N PRO A 217 27.34 34.06 -24.63
CA PRO A 217 28.13 33.30 -23.67
C PRO A 217 27.55 33.35 -22.24
N LYS A 218 26.94 34.49 -21.86
CA LYS A 218 26.26 34.62 -20.55
C LYS A 218 25.00 33.74 -20.49
N LEU A 219 24.28 33.63 -21.60
CA LEU A 219 23.08 32.80 -21.70
C LEU A 219 23.41 31.30 -21.66
N GLU A 220 24.47 30.87 -22.34
CA GLU A 220 24.95 29.48 -22.29
C GLU A 220 25.35 29.08 -20.87
N LEU A 221 26.12 29.92 -20.16
CA LEU A 221 26.48 29.67 -18.76
C LEU A 221 25.25 29.57 -17.84
N LEU A 222 24.22 30.39 -18.08
CA LEU A 222 22.97 30.31 -17.34
C LEU A 222 22.22 29.01 -17.64
N ALA A 223 22.20 28.57 -18.89
CA ALA A 223 21.56 27.32 -19.31
C ALA A 223 22.27 26.10 -18.70
N ASP A 224 23.60 26.10 -18.65
CA ASP A 224 24.38 25.02 -18.00
C ASP A 224 24.07 24.93 -16.51
N ARG A 225 23.98 26.07 -15.82
CA ARG A 225 23.58 26.12 -14.41
C ARG A 225 22.15 25.62 -14.20
N PHE A 226 21.24 25.96 -15.10
CA PHE A 226 19.86 25.49 -15.06
C PHE A 226 19.76 23.98 -15.29
N ALA A 227 20.57 23.43 -16.19
CA ALA A 227 20.61 22.00 -16.47
C ALA A 227 21.24 21.17 -15.34
N ALA A 228 21.96 21.82 -14.42
CA ALA A 228 22.60 21.18 -13.27
C ALA A 228 21.75 21.19 -11.98
N LEU A 229 20.55 21.80 -12.00
CA LEU A 229 19.54 21.69 -10.94
C LEU A 229 18.99 20.25 -10.88
#